data_AF-A0A2H9NAL3-F1
#
_entry.id   AF-A0A2H9NAL3-F1
#
_cell.length_a   1.000
_cell.length_b   1.000
_cell.length_c   1.000
_cell.angle_alpha   90.00
_cell.angle_beta   90.00
_cell.angle_gamma   90.00
#
_symmetry.space_group_name_H-M   'P 1'
#
loop_
_entity.id
_entity.type
_entity.pdbx_description
1 polymer ?
#
loop_
_entity_poly.entity_id
_entity_poly.type
_entity_poly.pdbx_seq_one_letter_code
_entity_poly.pdbx_strand_id
1 'polypeptide(L)'
;MKLIESIKNQTGSNGEKGWPVSVRDRIGFPHNNELRVTTANFAVTFLWTMRDAVLPYLDKENLAIAANFYTPAGLEGMVRNLLANPHIRFIILMGEEYASKKGCDTKTELTSANAIRLFFEKGINEERKIPGFETAVHFDNNIPTELINKARKNVELIDLN
;
A
#
# COMPACT_ATOMS: atom_id res chain seq x y z
N MET A 1 18.64 8.30 -13.40
CA MET A 1 19.62 8.73 -12.38
C MET A 1 18.99 9.66 -11.33
N LYS A 2 18.37 10.79 -11.69
CA LYS A 2 17.76 11.73 -10.72
C LYS A 2 16.69 11.11 -9.80
N LEU A 3 15.86 10.20 -10.32
CA LEU A 3 14.77 9.60 -9.54
C LEU A 3 15.26 8.60 -8.48
N ILE A 4 16.20 7.73 -8.83
CA ILE A 4 16.85 6.80 -7.88
C ILE A 4 17.51 7.58 -6.73
N GLU A 5 18.15 8.70 -7.03
CA GLU A 5 18.75 9.56 -6.02
C GLU A 5 17.69 10.22 -5.12
N SER A 6 16.54 10.59 -5.69
CA SER A 6 15.39 11.06 -4.90
C SER A 6 14.85 9.98 -3.97
N ILE A 7 14.71 8.73 -4.42
CA ILE A 7 14.27 7.60 -3.59
C ILE A 7 15.25 7.36 -2.42
N LYS A 8 16.56 7.42 -2.68
CA LYS A 8 17.61 7.27 -1.67
C LYS A 8 17.55 8.33 -0.57
N ASN A 9 17.21 9.57 -0.93
CA ASN A 9 17.33 10.71 -0.04
C ASN A 9 16.02 11.10 0.65
N GLN A 10 14.91 10.41 0.38
CA GLN A 10 13.66 10.62 1.10
C GLN A 10 13.79 10.21 2.57
N THR A 11 13.28 11.04 3.48
CA THR A 11 13.25 10.72 4.90
C THR A 11 11.95 9.99 5.23
N GLY A 12 12.08 8.78 5.78
CA GLY A 12 10.95 8.00 6.25
C GLY A 12 10.36 8.52 7.55
N SER A 13 9.20 7.98 7.92
CA SER A 13 8.49 8.24 9.19
C SER A 13 9.32 7.92 10.44
N ASN A 14 10.36 7.09 10.32
CA ASN A 14 11.31 6.78 11.40
C ASN A 14 12.53 7.73 11.43
N GLY A 15 12.57 8.76 10.58
CA GLY A 15 13.68 9.72 10.49
C GLY A 15 14.87 9.24 9.65
N GLU A 16 14.87 8.01 9.17
CA GLU A 16 15.96 7.46 8.37
C GLU A 16 15.76 7.76 6.88
N LYS A 17 16.87 7.99 6.17
CA LYS A 17 16.85 8.16 4.72
C LYS A 17 16.59 6.84 4.01
N GLY A 18 15.93 6.89 2.86
CA GLY A 18 15.66 5.77 1.97
C GLY A 18 14.22 5.29 2.00
N TRP A 19 13.95 4.28 1.18
CA TRP A 19 12.65 3.68 1.00
C TRP A 19 12.65 2.23 1.50
N PRO A 20 11.53 1.66 2.02
CA PRO A 20 10.19 2.25 2.21
C PRO A 20 10.17 3.46 3.14
N VAL A 21 9.22 4.38 3.01
CA VAL A 21 9.17 5.61 3.84
C VAL A 21 8.15 5.52 4.98
N SER A 22 7.20 4.58 4.91
CA SER A 22 6.15 4.42 5.91
C SER A 22 5.99 2.96 6.33
N VAL A 23 5.55 2.74 7.58
CA VAL A 23 5.18 1.43 8.17
C VAL A 23 6.23 0.32 8.02
N ARG A 24 7.53 0.68 8.10
CA ARG A 24 8.66 -0.24 7.86
C ARG A 24 8.62 -1.49 8.73
N ASP A 25 8.21 -1.36 9.98
CA ASP A 25 8.07 -2.44 10.96
C ASP A 25 7.04 -3.51 10.56
N ARG A 26 6.11 -3.18 9.65
CA ARG A 26 5.02 -4.08 9.22
C ARG A 26 5.27 -4.72 7.87
N ILE A 27 6.23 -4.22 7.10
CA ILE A 27 6.58 -4.71 5.77
C ILE A 27 7.22 -6.10 5.89
N GLY A 28 6.83 -7.01 4.99
CA GLY A 28 7.39 -8.36 4.92
C GLY A 28 8.67 -8.42 4.06
N PHE A 29 8.72 -7.61 3.02
CA PHE A 29 9.91 -7.41 2.18
C PHE A 29 9.93 -5.99 1.61
N PRO A 30 11.07 -5.26 1.61
CA PRO A 30 12.32 -5.62 2.29
C PRO A 30 12.12 -5.77 3.81
N HIS A 31 13.07 -6.40 4.51
CA HIS A 31 12.96 -6.54 5.95
C HIS A 31 13.01 -5.15 6.63
N ASN A 32 12.48 -5.00 7.84
CA ASN A 32 12.29 -3.68 8.48
C ASN A 32 13.59 -2.90 8.74
N ASN A 33 14.73 -3.58 8.78
CA ASN A 33 16.08 -3.03 8.94
C ASN A 33 16.80 -2.81 7.60
N GLU A 34 16.13 -3.05 6.47
CA GLU A 34 16.68 -2.93 5.14
C GLU A 34 16.04 -1.77 4.37
N LEU A 35 16.90 -0.92 3.79
CA LEU A 35 16.49 0.04 2.78
C LEU A 35 16.53 -0.62 1.41
N ARG A 36 15.53 -0.35 0.58
CA ARG A 36 15.45 -0.87 -0.79
C ARG A 36 15.26 0.27 -1.77
N VAL A 37 16.33 0.59 -2.49
CA VAL A 37 16.27 1.52 -3.61
C VAL A 37 16.21 0.68 -4.87
N THR A 38 15.06 0.67 -5.53
CA THR A 38 14.80 -0.24 -6.64
C THR A 38 13.97 0.40 -7.73
N THR A 39 14.20 -0.04 -8.97
CA THR A 39 13.36 0.25 -10.13
C THR A 39 12.30 -0.84 -10.38
N ALA A 40 12.20 -1.84 -9.50
CA ALA A 40 11.16 -2.85 -9.55
C ALA A 40 9.78 -2.20 -9.59
N ASN A 41 8.90 -2.74 -10.43
CA ASN A 41 7.60 -2.15 -10.75
C ASN A 41 6.40 -2.89 -10.13
N PHE A 42 6.64 -4.02 -9.46
CA PHE A 42 5.60 -4.81 -8.78
C PHE A 42 5.67 -4.66 -7.28
N ALA A 43 4.50 -4.56 -6.65
CA ALA A 43 4.30 -4.69 -5.22
C ALA A 43 3.27 -5.78 -4.94
N VAL A 44 3.33 -6.42 -3.78
CA VAL A 44 2.39 -7.48 -3.39
C VAL A 44 1.79 -7.14 -2.03
N THR A 45 0.47 -7.26 -1.93
CA THR A 45 -0.22 -7.33 -0.65
C THR A 45 -0.93 -8.67 -0.54
N PHE A 46 -0.72 -9.37 0.58
CA PHE A 46 -1.24 -10.72 0.82
C PHE A 46 -2.19 -10.79 2.03
N LEU A 47 -2.89 -9.67 2.31
CA LEU A 47 -3.94 -9.55 3.32
C LEU A 47 -3.58 -10.23 4.66
N TRP A 48 -4.37 -11.20 5.10
CA TRP A 48 -4.15 -11.96 6.35
C TRP A 48 -3.38 -13.27 6.16
N THR A 49 -3.01 -13.62 4.93
CA THR A 49 -2.16 -14.79 4.69
C THR A 49 -0.81 -14.62 5.38
N MET A 50 -0.34 -15.67 6.05
CA MET A 50 0.94 -15.64 6.77
C MET A 50 2.09 -15.30 5.82
N ARG A 51 2.85 -14.24 6.12
CA ARG A 51 3.95 -13.76 5.27
C ARG A 51 4.99 -14.84 4.98
N ASP A 52 5.31 -15.67 5.97
CA ASP A 52 6.34 -16.70 5.85
C ASP A 52 5.93 -17.82 4.88
N ALA A 53 4.63 -17.98 4.62
CA ALA A 53 4.11 -18.91 3.62
C ALA A 53 4.18 -18.34 2.19
N VAL A 54 4.32 -17.02 2.02
CA VAL A 54 4.30 -16.34 0.71
C VAL A 54 5.70 -15.88 0.29
N LEU A 55 6.40 -15.15 1.16
CA LEU A 55 7.66 -14.47 0.85
C LEU A 55 8.77 -15.37 0.26
N PRO A 56 8.94 -16.64 0.67
CA PRO A 56 9.95 -17.51 0.06
C PRO A 56 9.74 -17.78 -1.43
N TYR A 57 8.50 -17.65 -1.93
CA TYR A 57 8.13 -17.96 -3.30
C TYR A 57 8.08 -16.73 -4.21
N LEU A 58 8.26 -15.52 -3.65
CA LEU A 58 8.25 -14.30 -4.44
C LEU A 58 9.63 -14.06 -5.09
N ASP A 59 9.62 -13.60 -6.33
CA ASP A 59 10.81 -13.10 -7.02
C ASP A 59 11.27 -11.77 -6.40
N LYS A 60 12.21 -11.86 -5.45
CA LYS A 60 12.74 -10.71 -4.71
C LYS A 60 13.57 -9.77 -5.56
N GLU A 61 14.07 -10.17 -6.73
CA GLU A 61 14.85 -9.28 -7.60
C GLU A 61 13.92 -8.26 -8.27
N ASN A 62 12.76 -8.74 -8.74
CA ASN A 62 11.77 -7.93 -9.45
C ASN A 62 10.64 -7.36 -8.56
N LEU A 63 10.71 -7.61 -7.24
CA LEU A 63 9.74 -7.12 -6.26
C LEU A 63 10.19 -5.80 -5.63
N ALA A 64 9.31 -4.80 -5.59
CA ALA A 64 9.56 -3.56 -4.88
C ALA A 64 9.29 -3.73 -3.38
N ILE A 65 8.09 -4.19 -3.03
CA ILE A 65 7.63 -4.33 -1.65
C ILE A 65 6.58 -5.41 -1.54
N ALA A 66 6.60 -6.15 -0.44
CA ALA A 66 5.59 -7.12 -0.07
C ALA A 66 5.17 -6.92 1.38
N ALA A 67 3.87 -6.87 1.65
CA ALA A 67 3.36 -6.68 3.01
C ALA A 67 2.01 -7.36 3.21
N ASN A 68 1.74 -7.72 4.45
CA ASN A 68 0.36 -7.96 4.87
C ASN A 68 -0.43 -6.65 4.86
N PHE A 69 -1.73 -6.74 4.64
CA PHE A 69 -2.64 -5.60 4.74
C PHE A 69 -3.88 -6.02 5.52
N TYR A 70 -3.80 -5.85 6.83
CA TYR A 70 -4.81 -6.39 7.77
C TYR A 70 -6.03 -5.50 7.94
N THR A 71 -5.86 -4.17 7.84
CA THR A 71 -6.93 -3.21 8.11
C THR A 71 -6.93 -2.08 7.08
N PRO A 72 -8.09 -1.50 6.71
CA PRO A 72 -8.18 -0.36 5.80
C PRO A 72 -7.26 0.82 6.15
N ALA A 73 -7.02 1.08 7.44
CA ALA A 73 -6.12 2.15 7.90
C ALA A 73 -4.69 2.05 7.35
N GLY A 74 -4.26 0.87 6.87
CA GLY A 74 -2.96 0.68 6.23
C GLY A 74 -2.81 1.39 4.88
N LEU A 75 -3.91 1.88 4.27
CA LEU A 75 -3.89 2.53 2.96
C LEU A 75 -3.02 3.77 2.94
N GLU A 76 -2.95 4.52 4.04
CA GLU A 76 -2.05 5.68 4.14
C GLU A 76 -0.59 5.27 3.96
N GLY A 77 -0.16 4.21 4.67
CA GLY A 77 1.19 3.67 4.57
C GLY A 77 1.49 3.16 3.16
N MET A 78 0.54 2.46 2.54
CA MET A 78 0.63 2.02 1.15
C MET A 78 0.86 3.22 0.21
N VAL A 79 -0.02 4.22 0.25
CA VAL A 79 0.05 5.39 -0.65
C VAL A 79 1.34 6.18 -0.46
N ARG A 80 1.79 6.40 0.78
CA ARG A 80 3.09 7.05 1.06
C ARG A 80 4.24 6.30 0.39
N ASN A 81 4.26 4.98 0.49
CA ASN A 81 5.29 4.17 -0.14
C ASN A 81 5.20 4.18 -1.67
N LEU A 82 4.00 4.21 -2.25
CA LEU A 82 3.81 4.34 -3.71
C LEU A 82 4.28 5.71 -4.23
N LEU A 83 3.91 6.80 -3.56
CA LEU A 83 4.34 8.15 -3.93
C LEU A 83 5.87 8.30 -3.84
N ALA A 84 6.47 7.66 -2.85
CA ALA A 84 7.90 7.69 -2.63
C ALA A 84 8.69 6.89 -3.66
N ASN A 85 8.09 5.86 -4.27
CA ASN A 85 8.72 5.08 -5.34
C ASN A 85 7.82 4.97 -6.58
N PRO A 86 7.88 5.94 -7.50
CA PRO A 86 7.01 5.96 -8.68
C PRO A 86 7.39 4.92 -9.75
N HIS A 87 8.41 4.09 -9.52
CA HIS A 87 8.66 2.91 -10.37
C HIS A 87 7.61 1.82 -10.15
N ILE A 88 6.95 1.76 -9.00
CA ILE A 88 5.87 0.81 -8.74
C ILE A 88 4.69 1.17 -9.63
N ARG A 89 4.33 0.29 -10.55
CA ARG A 89 3.21 0.45 -11.49
C ARG A 89 2.12 -0.61 -11.33
N PHE A 90 2.40 -1.68 -10.58
CA PHE A 90 1.47 -2.77 -10.35
C PHE A 90 1.44 -3.15 -8.87
N ILE A 91 0.24 -3.34 -8.33
CA ILE A 91 0.02 -3.99 -7.04
C ILE A 91 -0.75 -5.27 -7.28
N ILE A 92 -0.20 -6.39 -6.82
CA ILE A 92 -0.91 -7.67 -6.75
C ILE A 92 -1.60 -7.73 -5.39
N LEU A 93 -2.93 -7.78 -5.40
CA LEU A 93 -3.75 -8.06 -4.23
C LEU A 93 -4.08 -9.55 -4.23
N MET A 94 -3.65 -10.27 -3.19
CA MET A 94 -3.88 -11.70 -3.04
C MET A 94 -4.06 -12.07 -1.56
N GLY A 95 -4.17 -13.36 -1.29
CA GLY A 95 -4.26 -13.90 0.06
C GLY A 95 -5.67 -13.90 0.61
N GLU A 96 -5.82 -14.30 1.87
CA GLU A 96 -7.10 -14.46 2.55
C GLU A 96 -7.50 -13.17 3.27
N GLU A 97 -8.78 -12.82 3.19
CA GLU A 97 -9.35 -11.76 3.99
C GLU A 97 -9.89 -12.33 5.31
N TYR A 98 -9.60 -11.64 6.42
CA TYR A 98 -10.24 -11.94 7.69
C TYR A 98 -11.39 -10.96 7.89
N ALA A 99 -12.57 -11.32 7.40
CA ALA A 99 -13.77 -10.50 7.58
C ALA A 99 -14.19 -10.50 9.06
N SER A 100 -13.86 -9.44 9.82
CA SER A 100 -14.26 -9.33 11.23
C SER A 100 -15.61 -8.65 11.46
N LYS A 101 -16.42 -8.38 10.42
CA LYS A 101 -17.76 -7.78 10.58
C LYS A 101 -18.79 -8.38 9.61
N LYS A 102 -19.50 -9.41 10.07
CA LYS A 102 -20.89 -9.63 9.63
C LYS A 102 -21.76 -8.62 10.36
N GLY A 103 -22.37 -7.66 9.66
CA GLY A 103 -23.38 -6.79 10.28
C GLY A 103 -23.41 -5.31 9.86
N CYS A 104 -23.09 -4.96 8.62
CA CYS A 104 -23.52 -3.67 8.08
C CYS A 104 -24.53 -3.91 6.96
N ASP A 105 -25.71 -3.32 7.10
CA ASP A 105 -26.79 -3.28 6.09
C ASP A 105 -26.40 -2.49 4.80
N THR A 106 -25.11 -2.20 4.63
CA THR A 106 -24.53 -1.60 3.43
C THR A 106 -24.01 -2.69 2.51
N LYS A 107 -24.33 -2.59 1.21
CA LYS A 107 -23.97 -3.54 0.14
C LYS A 107 -22.46 -3.81 -0.07
N THR A 108 -21.57 -3.25 0.75
CA THR A 108 -20.12 -3.46 0.68
C THR A 108 -19.64 -3.96 2.04
N GLU A 109 -19.05 -5.15 2.08
CA GLU A 109 -18.38 -5.64 3.29
C GLU A 109 -17.17 -4.75 3.57
N LEU A 110 -17.04 -4.25 4.81
CA LEU A 110 -15.97 -3.34 5.26
C LEU A 110 -14.64 -4.09 5.47
N THR A 111 -14.17 -4.74 4.42
CA THR A 111 -12.94 -5.53 4.40
C THR A 111 -11.74 -4.72 3.91
N SER A 112 -10.55 -5.21 4.20
CA SER A 112 -9.30 -4.61 3.73
C SER A 112 -9.15 -4.71 2.21
N ALA A 113 -9.52 -5.86 1.63
CA ALA A 113 -9.56 -6.05 0.18
C ALA A 113 -10.48 -5.03 -0.49
N ASN A 114 -11.70 -4.84 0.04
CA ASN A 114 -12.66 -3.88 -0.52
C ASN A 114 -12.21 -2.43 -0.35
N ALA A 115 -11.51 -2.09 0.74
CA ALA A 115 -10.93 -0.76 0.89
C ALA A 115 -9.88 -0.48 -0.20
N ILE A 116 -9.01 -1.44 -0.50
CA ILE A 116 -8.02 -1.34 -1.58
C ILE A 116 -8.71 -1.18 -2.93
N ARG A 117 -9.64 -2.10 -3.27
CA ARG A 117 -10.42 -2.05 -4.53
C ARG A 117 -11.05 -0.69 -4.74
N LEU A 118 -11.75 -0.20 -3.73
CA LEU A 118 -12.49 1.05 -3.81
C LEU A 118 -11.57 2.28 -3.87
N PHE A 119 -10.43 2.24 -3.18
CA PHE A 119 -9.39 3.26 -3.34
C PHE A 119 -8.87 3.33 -4.77
N PHE A 120 -8.55 2.19 -5.40
CA PHE A 120 -8.04 2.18 -6.76
C PHE A 120 -9.10 2.62 -7.79
N GLU A 121 -10.35 2.19 -7.60
CA GLU A 121 -11.48 2.56 -8.45
C GLU A 121 -11.82 4.07 -8.33
N LYS A 122 -12.14 4.53 -7.11
CA LYS A 122 -12.75 5.84 -6.87
C LYS A 122 -11.76 6.86 -6.31
N GLY A 123 -10.81 6.40 -5.50
CA GLY A 123 -9.88 7.26 -4.76
C GLY A 123 -10.53 7.92 -3.56
N ILE A 124 -10.10 9.14 -3.25
CA ILE A 124 -10.64 9.95 -2.16
C ILE A 124 -11.46 11.13 -2.65
N ASN A 125 -12.49 11.49 -1.89
CA ASN A 125 -13.35 12.65 -2.11
C ASN A 125 -12.72 13.95 -1.54
N GLU A 126 -13.48 15.05 -1.59
CA GLU A 126 -13.07 16.38 -1.12
C GLU A 126 -12.81 16.40 0.40
N GLU A 127 -13.56 15.59 1.16
CA GLU A 127 -13.35 15.37 2.60
C GLU A 127 -12.17 14.43 2.90
N ARG A 128 -11.40 14.03 1.87
CA ARG A 128 -10.24 13.13 1.95
C ARG A 128 -10.58 11.73 2.45
N LYS A 129 -11.79 11.28 2.16
CA LYS A 129 -12.34 9.97 2.53
C LYS A 129 -12.55 9.08 1.32
N ILE A 130 -12.49 7.78 1.57
CA ILE A 130 -12.94 6.77 0.61
C ILE A 130 -14.42 6.52 0.90
N PRO A 131 -15.33 6.72 -0.07
CA PRO A 131 -16.77 6.46 0.14
C PRO A 131 -17.01 5.05 0.67
N GLY A 132 -17.79 4.87 1.73
CA GLY A 132 -18.01 3.59 2.42
C GLY A 132 -16.90 3.17 3.40
N PHE A 133 -15.78 3.89 3.48
CA PHE A 133 -14.69 3.66 4.44
C PHE A 133 -14.30 4.94 5.19
N GLU A 134 -15.23 5.88 5.35
CA GLU A 134 -14.98 7.24 5.86
C GLU A 134 -14.37 7.25 7.26
N THR A 135 -14.72 6.26 8.08
CA THR A 135 -14.23 6.13 9.46
C THR A 135 -12.99 5.24 9.57
N ALA A 136 -12.68 4.44 8.55
CA ALA A 136 -11.65 3.41 8.59
C ALA A 136 -10.32 3.84 7.96
N VAL A 137 -10.34 4.84 7.06
CA VAL A 137 -9.16 5.33 6.36
C VAL A 137 -8.99 6.83 6.60
N HIS A 138 -7.78 7.22 6.98
CA HIS A 138 -7.41 8.60 7.25
C HIS A 138 -6.08 8.90 6.56
N PHE A 139 -6.05 9.93 5.71
CA PHE A 139 -4.83 10.39 5.07
C PHE A 139 -4.37 11.70 5.71
N ASP A 140 -3.10 11.77 6.11
CA ASP A 140 -2.47 12.98 6.66
C ASP A 140 -2.71 14.20 5.75
N ASN A 141 -3.17 15.30 6.34
CA ASN A 141 -3.49 16.55 5.67
C ASN A 141 -2.28 17.19 4.96
N ASN A 142 -1.06 16.81 5.34
CA ASN A 142 0.17 17.26 4.68
C ASN A 142 0.38 16.64 3.29
N ILE A 143 -0.36 15.58 2.93
CA ILE A 143 -0.30 14.99 1.59
C ILE A 143 -1.42 15.60 0.74
N PRO A 144 -1.10 16.37 -0.32
CA PRO A 144 -2.12 16.92 -1.20
C PRO A 144 -3.04 15.85 -1.80
N THR A 145 -4.35 16.15 -1.85
CA THR A 145 -5.39 15.22 -2.33
C THR A 145 -5.12 14.74 -3.75
N GLU A 146 -4.62 15.63 -4.61
CA GLU A 146 -4.27 15.32 -5.99
C GLU A 146 -3.12 14.31 -6.09
N LEU A 147 -2.17 14.31 -5.15
CA LEU A 147 -1.08 13.33 -5.13
C LEU A 147 -1.62 11.95 -4.73
N ILE A 148 -2.49 11.88 -3.72
CA ILE A 148 -3.13 10.62 -3.31
C ILE A 148 -3.90 10.02 -4.50
N ASN A 149 -4.72 10.83 -5.18
CA ASN A 149 -5.46 10.39 -6.36
C ASN A 149 -4.57 10.12 -7.57
N LYS A 150 -3.39 10.75 -7.68
CA LYS A 150 -2.41 10.45 -8.72
C LYS A 150 -1.73 9.09 -8.49
N ALA A 151 -1.48 8.71 -7.23
CA ALA A 151 -0.91 7.40 -6.92
C ALA A 151 -1.78 6.27 -7.46
N ARG A 152 -3.10 6.27 -7.18
CA ARG A 152 -4.01 5.25 -7.71
C ARG A 152 -4.12 5.23 -9.24
N LYS A 153 -3.99 6.37 -9.91
CA LYS A 153 -4.10 6.46 -11.38
C LYS A 153 -2.85 5.94 -12.07
N ASN A 154 -1.71 5.99 -11.40
CA ASN A 154 -0.45 5.53 -11.94
C ASN A 154 -0.18 4.06 -11.63
N VAL A 155 -0.93 3.43 -10.74
CA VAL A 155 -0.70 2.05 -10.33
C VAL A 155 -1.90 1.19 -10.66
N GLU A 156 -1.69 0.13 -11.41
CA GLU A 156 -2.71 -0.87 -11.73
C GLU A 156 -2.83 -1.88 -10.58
N LEU A 157 -4.06 -2.15 -10.17
CA LEU A 157 -4.38 -3.18 -9.19
C LEU A 157 -4.69 -4.49 -9.95
N ILE A 158 -3.88 -5.51 -9.72
CA ILE A 158 -4.11 -6.88 -10.19
C ILE A 158 -4.73 -7.65 -9.03
N ASP A 159 -6.01 -7.93 -9.14
CA ASP A 159 -6.79 -8.55 -8.07
C ASP A 159 -6.87 -10.07 -8.25
N LEU A 160 -6.29 -10.80 -7.30
CA LEU A 160 -6.25 -12.26 -7.20
C LEU A 160 -6.84 -12.75 -5.85
N ASN A 161 -7.47 -11.87 -5.06
CA ASN A 161 -8.17 -12.21 -3.81
C ASN A 161 -9.64 -12.51 -4.08
#